data_AF-A0A1E1EYE1-F1
#
_entry.id   AF-A0A1E1EYE1-F1
#
_cell.length_a   1.000
_cell.length_b   1.000
_cell.length_c   1.000
_cell.angle_alpha   90.00
_cell.angle_beta   90.00
_cell.angle_gamma   90.00
#
_symmetry.space_group_name_H-M   'P 1'
#
loop_
_entity.id
_entity.type
_entity.pdbx_description
1 polymer ?
#
loop_
_entity_poly.entity_id
_entity_poly.type
_entity_poly.pdbx_seq_one_letter_code
_entity_poly.pdbx_strand_id
1 'polypeptide(L)'
;MSFTLNEIALLAIALVAGVILGLMISGRGKYKRLWRDEQIGHRHSIQDRDQRLQAANERIAELERQSGPIGPGTASAVAGAVYGRDDLSMISGVTLQDEISLNEAGYHRYSQIADLSDEQQATLEGRLGRSPGTIHREEWPEQARLLQDGKLDEHGRRYDRPVTSR
;
A
#
# COMPACT_ATOMS: atom_id res chain seq x y z
N MET A 1 -80.57 40.47 14.20
CA MET A 1 -79.51 41.23 13.51
C MET A 1 -79.12 40.43 12.28
N SER A 2 -79.58 40.83 11.09
CA SER A 2 -79.24 40.18 9.83
C SER A 2 -77.92 40.73 9.32
N PHE A 3 -76.89 39.89 9.25
CA PHE A 3 -75.60 40.26 8.66
C PHE A 3 -75.80 40.65 7.20
N THR A 4 -75.20 41.77 6.81
CA THR A 4 -75.21 42.20 5.41
C THR A 4 -74.26 41.32 4.59
N LEU A 5 -74.52 41.20 3.28
CA LEU A 5 -73.68 40.39 2.38
C LEU A 5 -72.19 40.83 2.42
N ASN A 6 -71.95 42.13 2.65
CA ASN A 6 -70.62 42.70 2.78
C ASN A 6 -69.92 42.30 4.08
N GLU A 7 -70.63 42.21 5.21
CA GLU A 7 -70.05 41.72 6.47
C GLU A 7 -69.64 40.26 6.37
N ILE A 8 -70.47 39.43 5.73
CA ILE A 8 -70.14 38.01 5.48
C ILE A 8 -68.89 37.91 4.58
N ALA A 9 -68.79 38.75 3.56
CA ALA A 9 -67.63 38.79 2.67
C ALA A 9 -66.34 39.21 3.41
N LEU A 10 -66.40 40.23 4.28
CA LEU A 10 -65.25 40.68 5.07
C LEU A 10 -64.78 39.61 6.07
N LEU A 11 -65.72 38.91 6.73
CA LEU A 11 -65.40 37.82 7.65
C LEU A 11 -64.76 36.63 6.92
N ALA A 12 -65.23 36.30 5.71
CA ALA A 12 -64.63 35.25 4.90
C ALA A 12 -63.18 35.59 4.50
N ILE A 13 -62.92 36.84 4.10
CA ILE A 13 -61.56 37.30 3.75
C ILE A 13 -60.64 37.25 4.98
N ALA A 14 -61.11 37.71 6.14
CA ALA A 14 -60.33 37.68 7.39
C ALA A 14 -59.98 36.25 7.83
N LEU A 15 -60.92 35.31 7.67
CA LEU A 15 -60.71 33.90 7.98
C LEU A 15 -59.66 33.29 7.04
N VAL A 16 -59.75 33.55 5.74
CA VAL A 16 -58.77 33.07 4.75
C VAL A 16 -57.38 33.67 5.02
N ALA A 17 -57.30 34.96 5.34
CA ALA A 17 -56.05 35.61 5.69
C ALA A 17 -55.41 35.02 6.96
N GLY A 18 -56.22 34.73 7.98
CA GLY A 18 -55.77 34.07 9.21
C GLY A 18 -55.25 32.65 8.98
N VAL A 19 -55.94 31.87 8.13
CA VAL A 19 -55.51 30.52 7.74
C VAL A 19 -54.18 30.56 6.99
N ILE A 20 -54.03 31.49 6.03
CA ILE A 20 -52.78 31.67 5.27
C ILE A 20 -51.63 32.07 6.20
N LEU A 21 -51.87 33.00 7.12
CA LEU A 21 -50.85 33.45 8.07
C LEU A 21 -50.45 32.34 9.06
N GLY A 22 -51.41 31.54 9.54
CA GLY A 22 -51.16 30.39 10.39
C GLY A 22 -50.35 29.28 9.68
N LEU A 23 -50.61 29.06 8.39
CA LEU A 23 -49.85 28.11 7.56
C LEU A 23 -48.41 28.59 7.31
N MET A 24 -48.21 29.90 7.08
CA MET A 24 -46.87 30.49 6.93
C MET A 24 -46.00 30.35 8.19
N ILE A 25 -46.60 30.48 9.39
CA ILE A 25 -45.86 30.41 10.67
C ILE A 25 -45.55 28.95 11.04
N SER A 26 -46.45 28.01 10.75
CA SER A 26 -46.32 26.61 11.18
C SER A 26 -45.31 25.78 10.38
N GLY A 27 -44.97 26.17 9.14
CA GLY A 27 -44.09 25.40 8.25
C GLY A 27 -42.58 25.53 8.48
N ARG A 28 -42.10 26.51 9.25
CA ARG A 28 -40.68 26.92 9.21
C ARG A 28 -39.77 26.29 10.29
N GLY A 29 -40.34 25.66 11.32
CA GLY A 29 -39.60 25.29 12.54
C GLY A 29 -39.22 23.82 12.71
N LYS A 30 -40.02 22.88 12.21
CA LYS A 30 -39.83 21.44 12.51
C LYS A 30 -38.76 20.76 11.65
N TYR A 31 -38.62 21.15 10.39
CA TYR A 31 -37.65 20.52 9.46
C TYR A 31 -36.19 20.88 9.73
N LYS A 32 -35.90 22.02 10.40
CA LYS A 32 -34.51 22.46 10.66
C LYS A 32 -33.78 21.69 11.75
N ARG A 33 -34.47 20.89 12.58
CA ARG A 33 -33.83 20.14 13.68
C ARG A 33 -33.28 18.79 13.20
N LEU A 34 -34.06 18.06 12.40
CA LEU A 34 -33.64 16.78 11.81
C LEU A 34 -32.40 16.93 10.90
N TRP A 35 -32.35 17.96 10.06
CA TRP A 35 -31.18 18.24 9.21
C TRP A 35 -29.92 18.70 9.98
N ARG A 36 -30.07 19.24 11.19
CA ARG A 36 -28.93 19.72 11.99
C ARG A 36 -28.29 18.58 12.79
N ASP A 37 -29.10 17.65 13.27
CA ASP A 37 -28.63 16.46 13.99
C ASP A 37 -27.87 15.50 13.06
N GLU A 38 -28.34 15.33 11.82
CA GLU A 38 -27.67 14.51 10.80
C GLU A 38 -26.28 15.07 10.40
N GLN A 39 -26.16 16.40 10.26
CA GLN A 39 -24.88 17.05 9.89
C GLN A 39 -23.84 17.05 11.01
N ILE A 40 -24.26 17.07 12.29
CA ILE A 40 -23.33 17.04 13.43
C ILE A 40 -22.73 15.64 13.59
N GLY A 41 -23.55 14.58 13.48
CA GLY A 41 -23.07 13.20 13.54
C GLY A 41 -22.06 12.86 12.43
N HIS A 42 -22.33 13.29 11.20
CA HIS A 42 -21.41 13.08 10.08
C HIS A 42 -20.08 13.82 10.29
N ARG A 43 -20.09 15.08 10.76
CA ARG A 43 -18.85 15.85 10.97
C ARG A 43 -17.95 15.23 12.03
N HIS A 44 -18.52 14.72 13.13
CA HIS A 44 -17.77 14.03 14.17
C HIS A 44 -17.12 12.74 13.63
N SER A 45 -17.82 12.01 12.76
CA SER A 45 -17.28 10.78 12.16
C SER A 45 -16.08 11.03 11.25
N ILE A 46 -16.04 12.16 10.54
CA ILE A 46 -14.92 12.54 9.68
C ILE A 46 -13.72 12.99 10.54
N GLN A 47 -13.97 13.80 11.58
CA GLN A 47 -12.90 14.26 12.48
C GLN A 47 -12.22 13.12 13.25
N ASP A 48 -13.00 12.16 13.76
CA ASP A 48 -12.44 10.98 14.43
C ASP A 48 -11.60 10.11 13.47
N ARG A 49 -12.06 9.95 12.22
CA ARG A 49 -11.30 9.26 11.18
C ARG A 49 -10.00 9.99 10.86
N ASP A 50 -10.04 11.30 10.68
CA ASP A 50 -8.87 12.11 10.37
C ASP A 50 -7.84 12.09 11.51
N GLN A 51 -8.28 12.15 12.77
CA GLN A 51 -7.40 12.03 13.94
C GLN A 51 -6.69 10.67 13.97
N ARG A 52 -7.41 9.58 13.68
CA ARG A 52 -6.80 8.25 13.62
C ARG A 52 -5.78 8.13 12.49
N LEU A 53 -6.07 8.71 11.33
CA LEU A 53 -5.14 8.72 10.19
C LEU A 53 -3.87 9.54 10.50
N GLN A 54 -4.02 10.71 11.12
CA GLN A 54 -2.88 11.52 11.54
C GLN A 54 -2.02 10.81 12.57
N ALA A 55 -2.63 10.26 13.61
CA ALA A 55 -1.90 9.49 14.63
C ALA A 55 -1.20 8.25 14.05
N ALA A 56 -1.81 7.59 13.05
CA ALA A 56 -1.16 6.50 12.33
C ALA A 56 0.04 6.98 11.50
N ASN A 57 -0.12 8.08 10.75
CA ASN A 57 0.95 8.66 9.95
C ASN A 57 2.12 9.14 10.82
N GLU A 58 1.85 9.75 11.97
CA GLU A 58 2.88 10.18 12.92
C GLU A 58 3.67 8.99 13.48
N ARG A 59 2.97 7.89 13.83
CA ARG A 59 3.62 6.64 14.25
C ARG A 59 4.49 6.05 13.15
N ILE A 60 4.02 6.05 11.90
CA ILE A 60 4.81 5.58 10.76
C ILE A 60 6.05 6.46 10.59
N ALA A 61 5.91 7.78 10.61
CA ALA A 61 7.04 8.71 10.48
C ALA A 61 8.04 8.64 11.65
N GLU A 62 7.59 8.26 12.84
CA GLU A 62 8.47 7.97 13.98
C GLU A 62 9.21 6.64 13.79
N LEU A 63 8.51 5.59 13.35
CA LEU A 63 9.11 4.31 13.01
C LEU A 63 10.13 4.44 11.87
N GLU A 64 9.86 5.25 10.84
CA GLU A 64 10.80 5.54 9.75
C GLU A 64 12.00 6.39 10.19
N ARG A 65 11.87 7.20 11.25
CA ARG A 65 13.01 7.91 11.85
C ARG A 65 13.88 6.99 12.70
N GLN A 66 13.28 6.01 13.36
CA GLN A 66 13.97 5.03 14.20
C GLN A 66 14.56 3.88 13.38
N SER A 67 13.88 3.48 12.31
CA SER A 67 14.26 2.40 11.41
C SER A 67 14.94 3.02 10.20
N GLY A 68 16.22 2.74 9.99
CA GLY A 68 16.89 3.09 8.73
C GLY A 68 16.17 2.50 7.52
N PRO A 69 16.48 2.95 6.29
CA PRO A 69 15.79 2.52 5.08
C PRO A 69 15.76 0.99 4.98
N ILE A 70 14.55 0.41 5.00
CA ILE A 70 14.30 -1.01 4.74
C ILE A 70 14.47 -1.21 3.23
N GLY A 71 15.72 -1.35 2.80
CA GLY A 71 16.04 -1.78 1.44
C GLY A 71 15.81 -3.29 1.31
N PRO A 72 15.65 -3.83 0.08
CA PRO A 72 15.46 -5.27 -0.18
C PRO A 72 16.53 -6.16 0.49
N GLY A 73 17.73 -5.65 0.74
CA GLY A 73 18.76 -6.36 1.51
C GLY A 73 18.46 -6.58 3.00
N THR A 74 17.59 -5.78 3.62
CA THR A 74 17.24 -5.95 5.04
C THR A 74 16.35 -7.18 5.26
N ALA A 75 15.40 -7.46 4.36
CA ALA A 75 14.58 -8.66 4.41
C ALA A 75 15.43 -9.92 4.18
N SER A 76 16.37 -9.87 3.24
CA SER A 76 17.33 -10.95 2.97
C SER A 76 18.30 -11.17 4.15
N ALA A 77 18.81 -10.09 4.76
CA ALA A 77 19.67 -10.19 5.94
C ALA A 77 18.93 -10.78 7.15
N VAL A 78 17.66 -10.43 7.35
CA VAL A 78 16.82 -11.02 8.41
C VAL A 78 16.52 -12.50 8.10
N ALA A 79 16.22 -12.86 6.86
CA ALA A 79 16.02 -14.25 6.45
C ALA A 79 17.30 -15.09 6.61
N GLY A 80 18.46 -14.53 6.24
CA GLY A 80 19.78 -15.14 6.43
C GLY A 80 20.11 -15.34 7.92
N ALA A 81 19.76 -14.37 8.77
CA ALA A 81 19.97 -14.46 10.21
C ALA A 81 19.03 -15.45 10.91
N VAL A 82 17.77 -15.56 10.45
CA VAL A 82 16.75 -16.39 11.12
C VAL A 82 16.75 -17.83 10.60
N TYR A 83 16.92 -18.03 9.29
CA TYR A 83 16.82 -19.34 8.64
C TYR A 83 18.15 -19.87 8.11
N GLY A 84 19.22 -19.07 8.15
CA GLY A 84 20.49 -19.48 7.57
C GLY A 84 20.40 -19.71 6.06
N ARG A 85 19.51 -19.00 5.37
CA ARG A 85 19.34 -19.09 3.91
C ARG A 85 19.35 -17.69 3.34
N ASP A 86 20.13 -17.52 2.28
CA ASP A 86 20.21 -16.28 1.54
C ASP A 86 19.16 -16.28 0.43
N ASP A 87 18.74 -15.10 0.00
CA ASP A 87 17.75 -14.92 -1.07
C ASP A 87 18.44 -14.96 -2.44
N LEU A 88 18.50 -16.14 -3.06
CA LEU A 88 19.24 -16.31 -4.31
C LEU A 88 18.59 -15.56 -5.49
N SER A 89 17.32 -15.14 -5.35
CA SER A 89 16.64 -14.32 -6.35
C SER A 89 17.22 -12.91 -6.48
N MET A 90 18.02 -12.46 -5.51
CA MET A 90 18.75 -11.18 -5.58
C MET A 90 19.84 -11.17 -6.66
N ILE A 91 20.29 -12.34 -7.13
CA ILE A 91 21.23 -12.44 -8.25
C ILE A 91 20.47 -12.15 -9.55
N SER A 92 20.88 -11.11 -10.26
CA SER A 92 20.28 -10.72 -11.53
C SER A 92 20.43 -11.84 -12.55
N GLY A 93 19.29 -12.36 -13.02
CA GLY A 93 19.22 -13.50 -13.93
C GLY A 93 18.67 -14.77 -13.28
N VAL A 94 18.70 -14.88 -11.96
CA VAL A 94 18.02 -15.95 -11.22
C VAL A 94 16.52 -15.63 -11.16
N THR A 95 15.69 -16.47 -11.77
CA THR A 95 14.24 -16.38 -11.61
C THR A 95 13.79 -17.11 -10.34
N LEU A 96 12.56 -16.88 -9.89
CA LEU A 96 11.99 -17.61 -8.75
C LEU A 96 12.02 -19.14 -8.95
N GLN A 97 11.83 -19.61 -10.18
CA GLN A 97 11.91 -21.04 -10.49
C GLN A 97 13.35 -21.57 -10.33
N ASP A 98 14.34 -20.78 -10.76
CA ASP A 98 15.74 -21.15 -10.61
C ASP A 98 16.13 -21.19 -9.14
N GLU A 99 15.69 -20.22 -8.34
CA GLU A 99 15.92 -20.23 -6.89
C GLU A 99 15.34 -21.49 -6.25
N ILE A 100 14.11 -21.89 -6.62
CA ILE A 100 13.50 -23.13 -6.11
C ILE A 100 14.38 -24.33 -6.49
N SER A 101 14.78 -24.43 -7.76
CA SER A 101 15.63 -25.54 -8.22
C SER A 101 17.04 -25.54 -7.61
N LEU A 102 17.63 -24.37 -7.35
CA LEU A 102 18.89 -24.19 -6.63
C LEU A 102 18.76 -24.68 -5.18
N ASN A 103 17.67 -24.29 -4.52
CA ASN A 103 17.36 -24.73 -3.17
C ASN A 103 17.13 -26.25 -3.11
N GLU A 104 16.39 -26.83 -4.06
CA GLU A 104 16.24 -28.30 -4.19
C GLU A 104 17.57 -29.00 -4.50
N ALA A 105 18.49 -28.30 -5.17
CA ALA A 105 19.85 -28.77 -5.41
C ALA A 105 20.79 -28.64 -4.20
N GLY A 106 20.33 -28.03 -3.09
CA GLY A 106 21.10 -27.85 -1.85
C GLY A 106 21.91 -26.54 -1.79
N TYR A 107 21.70 -25.64 -2.76
CA TYR A 107 22.27 -24.30 -2.74
C TYR A 107 21.31 -23.35 -2.01
N HIS A 108 21.77 -22.83 -0.88
CA HIS A 108 20.98 -21.98 0.01
C HIS A 108 21.72 -20.70 0.41
N ARG A 109 22.99 -20.56 0.03
CA ARG A 109 23.83 -19.41 0.41
C ARG A 109 24.56 -18.83 -0.78
N TYR A 110 24.79 -17.52 -0.75
CA TYR A 110 25.59 -16.83 -1.76
C TYR A 110 27.01 -17.39 -1.83
N SER A 111 27.60 -17.82 -0.70
CA SER A 111 28.94 -18.41 -0.67
C SER A 111 29.07 -19.65 -1.55
N GLN A 112 28.03 -20.48 -1.60
CA GLN A 112 28.04 -21.69 -2.41
C GLN A 112 27.96 -21.37 -3.91
N ILE A 113 27.26 -20.29 -4.27
CA ILE A 113 27.17 -19.81 -5.66
C ILE A 113 28.48 -19.11 -6.06
N ALA A 114 29.09 -18.36 -5.15
CA ALA A 114 30.36 -17.65 -5.32
C ALA A 114 31.58 -18.58 -5.56
N ASP A 115 31.49 -19.83 -5.08
CA ASP A 115 32.53 -20.85 -5.18
C ASP A 115 32.28 -21.85 -6.33
N LEU A 116 31.25 -21.63 -7.16
CA LEU A 116 30.97 -22.51 -8.30
C LEU A 116 32.11 -22.49 -9.33
N SER A 117 32.69 -23.66 -9.59
CA SER A 117 33.62 -23.85 -10.71
C SER A 117 32.89 -23.87 -12.07
N ASP A 118 33.60 -23.61 -13.16
CA ASP A 118 33.02 -23.64 -14.51
C ASP A 118 32.30 -24.96 -14.84
N GLU A 119 32.84 -26.08 -14.35
CA GLU A 119 32.25 -27.42 -14.49
C GLU A 119 30.94 -27.57 -13.70
N GLN A 120 30.91 -27.01 -12.48
CA GLN A 120 29.71 -26.99 -11.64
C GLN A 120 28.64 -26.08 -12.25
N GLN A 121 29.03 -24.93 -12.79
CA GLN A 121 28.12 -24.03 -13.50
C GLN A 121 27.48 -24.74 -14.69
N ALA A 122 28.26 -25.42 -15.53
CA ALA A 122 27.72 -26.18 -16.67
C ALA A 122 26.76 -27.31 -16.24
N THR A 123 27.07 -28.00 -15.13
CA THR A 123 26.20 -29.03 -14.56
C THR A 123 24.89 -28.42 -14.04
N LEU A 124 24.98 -27.27 -13.36
CA LEU A 124 23.83 -26.54 -12.82
C LEU A 124 22.94 -26.03 -13.94
N GLU A 125 23.51 -25.47 -15.01
CA GLU A 125 22.77 -25.03 -16.19
C GLU A 125 21.93 -26.15 -16.81
N GLY A 126 22.52 -27.33 -16.96
CA GLY A 126 21.80 -28.51 -17.43
C GLY A 126 20.64 -28.90 -16.52
N ARG A 127 20.82 -28.81 -15.19
CA ARG A 127 19.78 -29.10 -14.20
C ARG A 127 18.67 -28.04 -14.16
N LEU A 128 19.02 -26.78 -14.36
CA LEU A 128 18.11 -25.64 -14.43
C LEU A 128 17.41 -25.55 -15.80
N GLY A 129 17.82 -26.35 -16.78
CA GLY A 129 17.31 -26.26 -18.16
C GLY A 129 17.73 -24.99 -18.88
N ARG A 130 18.83 -24.34 -18.45
CA ARG A 130 19.38 -23.15 -19.07
C ARG A 130 20.29 -23.50 -20.23
N SER A 131 20.46 -22.53 -21.14
CA SER A 131 21.46 -22.64 -22.19
C SER A 131 22.87 -22.69 -21.59
N PRO A 132 23.78 -23.51 -22.14
CA PRO A 132 25.16 -23.54 -21.67
C PRO A 132 25.83 -22.15 -21.69
N GLY A 133 26.62 -21.86 -20.65
CA GLY A 133 27.32 -20.61 -20.42
C GLY A 133 26.42 -19.44 -20.00
N THR A 134 25.17 -19.67 -19.61
CA THR A 134 24.29 -18.60 -19.10
C THR A 134 24.78 -18.06 -17.76
N ILE A 135 25.13 -18.94 -16.82
CA ILE A 135 25.58 -18.57 -15.48
C ILE A 135 26.89 -17.77 -15.57
N HIS A 136 27.78 -18.18 -16.47
CA HIS A 136 29.03 -17.46 -16.74
C HIS A 136 28.79 -16.10 -17.40
N ARG A 137 27.92 -16.01 -18.42
CA ARG A 137 27.58 -14.73 -19.09
C ARG A 137 26.89 -13.74 -18.16
N GLU A 138 26.09 -14.24 -17.22
CA GLU A 138 25.39 -13.44 -16.24
C GLU A 138 26.21 -13.21 -14.98
N GLU A 139 27.45 -13.71 -14.90
CA GLU A 139 28.37 -13.47 -13.78
C GLU A 139 27.75 -13.78 -12.40
N TRP A 140 26.99 -14.89 -12.29
CA TRP A 140 26.34 -15.25 -11.02
C TRP A 140 27.32 -15.39 -9.85
N PRO A 141 28.51 -16.03 -10.00
CA PRO A 141 29.47 -16.13 -8.91
C PRO A 141 29.96 -14.76 -8.42
N GLU A 142 30.22 -13.82 -9.34
CA GLU A 142 30.68 -12.47 -9.04
C GLU A 142 29.58 -11.67 -8.31
N GLN A 143 28.34 -11.77 -8.78
CA GLN A 143 27.18 -11.18 -8.11
C GLN A 143 27.00 -11.74 -6.69
N ALA A 144 27.07 -13.07 -6.54
CA ALA A 144 26.95 -13.73 -5.25
C ALA A 144 28.05 -13.28 -4.26
N ARG A 145 29.29 -13.07 -4.73
CA ARG A 145 30.37 -12.50 -3.89
C ARG A 145 30.03 -11.10 -3.37
N LEU A 146 29.50 -10.23 -4.22
CA LEU A 146 29.09 -8.89 -3.80
C LEU A 146 27.96 -8.94 -2.77
N LEU A 147 26.97 -9.82 -2.97
CA LEU A 147 25.85 -9.99 -2.05
C LEU A 147 26.30 -10.59 -0.71
N GLN A 148 27.20 -11.58 -0.72
CA GLN A 148 27.82 -12.14 0.48
C GLN A 148 28.58 -11.09 1.29
N ASP A 149 29.34 -10.22 0.61
CA ASP A 149 30.11 -9.14 1.24
C ASP A 149 29.22 -7.98 1.74
N GLY A 150 27.90 -8.05 1.51
CA GLY A 150 26.97 -6.96 1.84
C GLY A 150 27.14 -5.72 0.96
N LYS A 151 27.83 -5.82 -0.18
CA LYS A 151 28.07 -4.73 -1.14
C LYS A 151 26.86 -4.50 -2.05
N LEU A 152 25.68 -4.34 -1.46
CA LEU A 152 24.41 -4.17 -2.17
C LEU A 152 24.43 -2.96 -3.11
N ASP A 153 25.07 -1.86 -2.70
CA ASP A 153 25.19 -0.65 -3.53
C ASP A 153 26.09 -0.86 -4.76
N GLU A 154 27.12 -1.71 -4.65
CA GLU A 154 27.99 -2.05 -5.78
C GLU A 154 27.30 -3.03 -6.72
N HIS A 155 26.65 -4.06 -6.16
CA HIS A 155 25.80 -4.98 -6.91
C HIS A 155 24.74 -4.21 -7.70
N GLY A 156 24.03 -3.30 -7.03
CA GLY A 156 23.01 -2.46 -7.64
C GLY A 156 23.54 -1.65 -8.81
N ARG A 157 24.66 -0.94 -8.63
CA ARG A 157 25.26 -0.13 -9.71
C ARG A 157 25.74 -0.96 -10.91
N ARG A 158 26.13 -2.22 -10.69
CA ARG A 158 26.74 -3.06 -11.73
C ARG A 158 25.71 -3.93 -12.46
N TYR A 159 24.71 -4.44 -11.74
CA TYR A 159 23.80 -5.48 -12.22
C TYR A 159 22.33 -5.08 -12.23
N ASP A 160 21.93 -4.11 -11.41
CA ASP A 160 20.54 -3.66 -11.37
C ASP A 160 20.24 -2.90 -12.66
N ARG A 161 19.49 -3.55 -13.55
CA ARG A 161 19.03 -2.90 -14.77
C ARG A 161 17.91 -1.95 -14.38
N PRO A 162 17.95 -0.66 -14.79
CA PRO A 162 16.83 0.23 -14.55
C PRO A 162 15.59 -0.39 -15.20
N VAL A 163 14.63 -0.80 -14.39
CA VAL A 163 13.32 -1.24 -14.85
C VAL A 163 12.72 -0.06 -15.58
N THR A 164 12.87 -0.06 -16.91
CA THR A 164 12.29 0.97 -17.75
C THR A 164 10.80 0.64 -17.81
N SER A 165 10.04 1.13 -16.83
CA SER A 165 8.58 1.07 -16.86
C SER A 165 8.14 1.85 -18.11
N ARG A 166 7.57 1.15 -19.08
CA ARG A 166 7.00 1.74 -20.30
C ARG A 166 5.51 1.49 -20.32
#